data_AF-A0A1F2T9E1-F1
#
_entry.id   AF-A0A1F2T9E1-F1
#
_cell.length_a   1.000
_cell.length_b   1.000
_cell.length_c   1.000
_cell.angle_alpha   90.00
_cell.angle_beta   90.00
_cell.angle_gamma   90.00
#
_symmetry.space_group_name_H-M   'P 1'
#
loop_
_entity.id
_entity.type
_entity.pdbx_description
1 polymer ?
#
loop_
_entity_poly.entity_id
_entity_poly.type
_entity_poly.pdbx_seq_one_letter_code
_entity_poly.pdbx_strand_id
1 'polypeptide(L)'
;MPATTIKLEAELVKKVTSLKPKDESISGYVRSLIEREHRAREHRAAANVYQRFLDENPEERSAMEIWQSAPLVDDVEPEKP
;
A
#
# COMPACT_ATOMS: atom_id res chain seq x y z
N MET A 1 -18.40 11.59 -15.67
CA MET A 1 -17.43 10.47 -15.66
C MET A 1 -17.76 9.55 -16.81
N PRO A 2 -16.78 9.03 -17.58
CA PRO A 2 -17.02 7.95 -18.53
C PRO A 2 -17.42 6.68 -17.78
N ALA A 3 -18.31 5.88 -18.37
CA ALA A 3 -18.69 4.57 -17.87
C ALA A 3 -18.17 3.50 -18.83
N THR A 4 -17.54 2.45 -18.29
CA THR A 4 -16.96 1.35 -19.05
C THR A 4 -17.49 0.03 -18.52
N THR A 5 -18.05 -0.81 -19.39
CA THR A 5 -18.55 -2.13 -19.02
C THR A 5 -17.44 -3.17 -19.13
N ILE A 6 -17.12 -3.84 -18.02
CA ILE A 6 -16.16 -4.94 -17.96
C ILE A 6 -16.96 -6.24 -17.80
N LYS A 7 -16.74 -7.22 -18.69
CA LYS A 7 -17.30 -8.56 -18.52
C LYS A 7 -16.47 -9.30 -17.47
N LEU A 8 -17.13 -9.83 -16.44
CA LEU A 8 -16.53 -10.61 -15.38
C LEU A 8 -17.25 -11.95 -15.28
N GLU A 9 -16.51 -13.00 -14.94
CA GLU A 9 -17.08 -14.31 -14.61
C GLU A 9 -18.06 -14.21 -13.44
N ALA A 10 -19.13 -15.01 -13.47
CA ALA A 10 -20.19 -14.96 -12.46
C ALA A 10 -19.64 -15.14 -11.03
N GLU A 11 -18.62 -15.99 -10.86
CA GLU A 11 -17.95 -16.20 -9.57
C GLU A 11 -17.11 -14.99 -9.11
N LEU A 12 -16.58 -14.19 -10.03
CA LEU A 12 -15.92 -12.93 -9.68
C LEU A 12 -16.95 -11.87 -9.26
N VAL A 13 -18.10 -11.79 -9.93
CA VAL A 13 -19.20 -10.87 -9.53
C VAL A 13 -19.70 -11.21 -8.12
N LYS A 14 -19.86 -12.51 -7.79
CA LYS A 14 -20.20 -12.96 -6.43
C LYS A 14 -19.16 -12.51 -5.40
N LYS A 15 -17.87 -12.74 -5.66
CA LYS A 15 -16.75 -12.33 -4.78
C LYS A 15 -16.70 -10.81 -4.56
N VAL A 16 -16.86 -10.03 -5.62
CA VAL A 16 -16.91 -8.55 -5.55
C VAL A 16 -18.11 -8.11 -4.70
N THR A 17 -19.27 -8.76 -4.86
CA THR A 17 -20.48 -8.45 -4.07
C THR A 17 -20.34 -8.83 -2.60
N SER A 18 -19.67 -9.95 -2.27
CA SER A 18 -19.48 -10.40 -0.89
C SER A 18 -18.40 -9.63 -0.13
N LEU A 19 -17.37 -9.13 -0.81
CA LEU A 19 -16.26 -8.38 -0.19
C LEU A 19 -16.55 -6.88 -0.04
N LYS A 20 -17.57 -6.37 -0.73
CA LYS A 20 -17.95 -4.95 -0.69
C LYS A 20 -18.52 -4.54 0.68
N PRO A 21 -18.08 -3.42 1.29
CA PRO A 21 -18.80 -2.74 2.37
C PRO A 21 -20.28 -2.52 2.00
N LYS A 22 -21.25 -2.66 2.91
CA LYS A 22 -22.68 -2.71 2.54
C LYS A 22 -23.15 -1.49 1.73
N ASP A 23 -22.55 -0.33 2.01
CA ASP A 23 -22.79 1.01 1.46
C ASP A 23 -22.12 1.35 0.10
N GLU A 24 -20.92 0.86 -0.23
CA GLU A 24 -20.01 1.47 -1.26
C GLU A 24 -20.45 1.47 -2.77
N SER A 25 -21.47 0.69 -3.18
CA SER A 25 -21.76 0.28 -4.59
C SER A 25 -20.64 -0.48 -5.34
N ILE A 26 -20.98 -1.40 -6.27
CA ILE A 26 -19.99 -2.28 -6.96
C ILE A 26 -18.93 -1.45 -7.70
N SER A 27 -19.33 -0.41 -8.44
CA SER A 27 -18.41 0.44 -9.19
C SER A 27 -17.49 1.28 -8.30
N GLY A 28 -17.95 1.66 -7.09
CA GLY A 28 -17.11 2.32 -6.08
C GLY A 28 -16.00 1.38 -5.60
N TYR A 29 -16.38 0.16 -5.21
CA TYR A 29 -15.45 -0.84 -4.71
C TYR A 29 -14.45 -1.35 -5.75
N VAL A 30 -14.88 -1.52 -7.01
CA VAL A 30 -13.94 -1.85 -8.09
C VAL A 30 -12.95 -0.70 -8.33
N ARG A 31 -13.38 0.57 -8.22
CA ARG A 31 -12.47 1.72 -8.32
C ARG A 31 -11.45 1.73 -7.17
N SER A 32 -11.89 1.59 -5.91
CA SER A 32 -11.00 1.61 -4.75
C SER A 32 -10.00 0.44 -4.77
N LEU A 33 -10.40 -0.73 -5.27
CA LEU A 33 -9.48 -1.85 -5.56
C LEU A 33 -8.41 -1.51 -6.61
N ILE A 34 -8.79 -0.88 -7.73
CA ILE A 34 -7.85 -0.48 -8.80
C ILE A 34 -6.86 0.57 -8.28
N GLU A 35 -7.34 1.61 -7.59
CA GLU A 35 -6.50 2.66 -7.00
C GLU A 35 -5.53 2.12 -5.93
N ARG A 36 -5.95 1.11 -5.17
CA ARG A 36 -5.10 0.44 -4.18
C ARG A 36 -4.01 -0.40 -4.84
N GLU A 37 -4.35 -1.19 -5.87
CA GLU A 37 -3.37 -2.00 -6.60
C GLU A 37 -2.40 -1.14 -7.42
N HIS A 38 -2.86 0.00 -7.96
CA HIS A 38 -1.99 0.97 -8.63
C HIS A 38 -0.93 1.53 -7.66
N ARG A 39 -1.36 2.11 -6.53
CA ARG A 39 -0.45 2.60 -5.47
C ARG A 39 0.49 1.51 -4.96
N ALA A 40 0.00 0.28 -4.78
CA ALA A 40 0.85 -0.85 -4.38
C ALA A 40 1.92 -1.20 -5.42
N ARG A 41 1.67 -1.00 -6.72
CA ARG A 41 2.70 -1.16 -7.78
C ARG A 41 3.70 -0.01 -7.77
N GLU A 42 3.24 1.22 -7.60
CA GLU A 42 4.12 2.40 -7.49
C GLU A 42 5.06 2.27 -6.28
N HIS A 43 4.54 1.88 -5.11
CA HIS A 43 5.34 1.65 -3.91
C HIS A 43 6.39 0.54 -4.12
N ARG A 44 6.03 -0.58 -4.77
CA ARG A 44 6.99 -1.65 -5.12
C ARG A 44 8.05 -1.15 -6.10
N ALA A 45 7.68 -0.35 -7.10
CA ALA A 45 8.62 0.23 -8.05
C ALA A 45 9.61 1.19 -7.37
N ALA A 46 9.10 2.09 -6.50
CA ALA A 46 9.93 2.99 -5.70
C ALA A 46 10.87 2.24 -4.76
N ALA A 47 10.39 1.20 -4.07
CA ALA A 47 11.21 0.34 -3.22
C ALA A 47 12.33 -0.36 -4.00
N ASN A 48 12.04 -0.87 -5.21
CA ASN A 48 13.07 -1.48 -6.08
C ASN A 48 14.13 -0.47 -6.55
N VAL A 49 13.74 0.78 -6.82
CA VAL A 49 14.68 1.86 -7.16
C VAL A 49 15.55 2.24 -5.96
N TYR A 50 14.95 2.36 -4.77
CA TYR A 50 15.68 2.67 -3.54
C TYR A 50 16.63 1.54 -3.15
N GLN A 51 16.22 0.27 -3.28
CA GLN A 51 17.11 -0.87 -3.05
C GLN A 51 18.35 -0.82 -3.96
N ARG A 52 18.16 -0.55 -5.26
CA ARG A 52 19.29 -0.38 -6.19
C ARG A 52 20.19 0.79 -5.79
N PHE A 53 19.61 1.91 -5.36
CA PHE A 53 20.38 3.05 -4.87
C PHE A 53 21.27 2.68 -3.68
N LEU A 54 20.76 1.91 -2.71
CA LEU A 54 21.55 1.39 -1.58
C LEU A 54 22.61 0.37 -2.02
N ASP A 55 22.35 -0.38 -3.08
CA ASP A 55 23.32 -1.31 -3.66
C ASP A 55 24.49 -0.60 -4.36
N GLU A 56 24.21 0.57 -4.95
CA GLU A 56 25.18 1.44 -5.61
C GLU A 56 25.90 2.41 -4.65
N ASN A 57 25.33 2.69 -3.46
CA ASN A 57 25.85 3.68 -2.49
C ASN A 57 26.04 3.06 -1.08
N PRO A 58 27.21 2.45 -0.78
CA PRO A 58 27.45 1.75 0.48
C PRO A 58 27.38 2.62 1.75
N GLU A 59 27.64 3.92 1.64
CA GLU A 59 27.53 4.87 2.76
C GLU A 59 26.07 5.09 3.18
N GLU A 60 25.16 5.20 2.20
CA GLU A 60 23.71 5.32 2.42
C GLU A 60 23.12 4.03 2.99
N ARG A 61 23.61 2.86 2.54
CA ARG A 61 23.25 1.57 3.17
C ARG A 61 23.70 1.52 4.64
N SER A 62 24.96 1.90 4.92
CA SER A 62 25.49 1.94 6.29
C SER A 62 24.70 2.90 7.19
N ALA A 63 24.32 4.07 6.66
CA ALA A 63 23.47 5.02 7.36
C ALA A 63 22.07 4.43 7.65
N MET A 64 21.45 3.77 6.68
CA MET A 64 20.16 3.10 6.87
C MET A 64 20.24 1.99 7.94
N GLU A 65 21.30 1.18 7.95
CA GLU A 65 21.50 0.12 8.96
C GLU A 65 21.58 0.71 10.38
N ILE A 66 22.27 1.84 10.55
CA ILE A 66 22.31 2.57 11.83
C ILE A 66 20.89 2.99 12.25
N TRP A 67 20.11 3.60 11.35
CA TRP A 67 18.72 3.99 11.63
C TRP A 67 17.80 2.81 11.94
N GLN A 68 17.97 1.65 11.28
CA GLN A 68 17.20 0.44 11.58
C GLN A 68 17.56 -0.18 12.94
N SER A 69 18.81 -0.03 13.38
CA SER A 69 19.29 -0.49 14.68
C SER A 69 19.00 0.49 15.84
N ALA A 70 18.55 1.70 15.53
CA ALA A 70 18.30 2.73 16.54
C ALA A 70 17.17 2.30 17.49
N PRO A 71 17.36 2.42 18.82
CA PRO A 71 16.31 2.06 19.78
C PRO A 71 15.11 2.99 19.60
N LEU A 72 13.96 2.41 19.27
CA LEU A 72 12.69 3.10 19.31
C LEU A 72 12.33 3.32 20.79
N VAL A 73 12.01 4.56 21.15
CA VAL A 73 11.60 4.91 22.52
C VAL A 73 10.11 4.59 22.65
N ASP A 74 9.78 3.51 23.36
CA ASP A 74 8.40 3.11 23.68
C ASP A 74 7.79 3.92 24.84
N ASP A 75 8.53 4.89 25.39
CA ASP A 75 8.05 5.80 26.44
C ASP A 75 7.29 6.99 25.85
N VAL A 76 5.98 6.80 25.64
CA VAL A 76 5.04 7.93 25.75
C VAL A 76 5.09 8.39 27.21
N GLU A 77 5.72 9.54 27.48
CA GLU A 77 5.74 10.13 28.82
C GLU A 77 4.31 10.16 29.39
N PRO A 78 4.05 9.57 30.57
CA PRO A 78 2.72 9.65 31.17
C PRO A 78 2.42 11.11 31.49
N GLU A 79 1.35 11.62 30.89
CA GLU A 79 0.88 13.00 31.03
C GLU A 79 0.78 13.33 32.54
N LYS A 80 1.55 14.33 32.97
CA LYS A 80 1.76 14.64 34.38
C LYS A 80 0.46 15.22 34.97
N PRO A 81 -0.02 14.73 36.13
CA PRO A 81 -1.30 15.15 36.72
C PRO A 81 -1.29 16.59 37.25
#